data_AF-A0AAV2MZR7-F1
#
_entry.id   AF-A0AAV2MZR7-F1
#
_cell.length_a   1.000
_cell.length_b   1.000
_cell.length_c   1.000
_cell.angle_alpha   90.00
_cell.angle_beta   90.00
_cell.angle_gamma   90.00
#
_symmetry.space_group_name_H-M   'P 1'
#
loop_
_entity.id
_entity.type
_entity.pdbx_description
1 polymer ?
#
loop_
_entity_poly.entity_id
_entity_poly.type
_entity_poly.pdbx_seq_one_letter_code
_entity_poly.pdbx_strand_id
1 'polypeptide(L)'
;MFLADPLSRDCRNEDPVSGQEELHVQVILSITESELKRLLTETEKDKTCQTLSKYIKKGWPTERAQVDKRAIEYWNFRDQLAEYDG
;
A
#
# COMPACT_ATOMS: atom_id res chain seq x y z
N MET A 1 -18.87 -56.51 -21.53
CA MET A 1 -17.74 -55.59 -21.70
C MET A 1 -17.72 -54.71 -20.47
N PHE A 2 -16.76 -54.97 -19.57
CA PHE A 2 -16.68 -54.37 -18.25
C PHE A 2 -15.58 -53.30 -18.23
N LEU A 3 -15.82 -52.27 -17.41
CA LEU A 3 -14.90 -51.26 -16.91
C LEU A 3 -14.28 -50.29 -17.92
N ALA A 4 -14.90 -49.11 -18.00
CA ALA A 4 -14.19 -47.85 -18.14
C ALA A 4 -14.76 -46.83 -17.16
N ASP A 5 -14.58 -47.05 -15.85
CA ASP A 5 -14.71 -45.99 -14.83
C ASP A 5 -13.87 -46.18 -13.53
N PRO A 6 -12.57 -46.55 -13.58
CA PRO A 6 -11.73 -46.49 -12.38
C PRO A 6 -10.84 -45.23 -12.28
N LEU A 7 -10.93 -44.26 -13.21
CA LEU A 7 -10.07 -43.06 -13.17
C LEU A 7 -10.77 -41.77 -12.75
N SER A 8 -12.09 -41.78 -12.52
CA SER A 8 -12.85 -40.58 -12.13
C SER A 8 -12.69 -40.19 -10.65
N ARG A 9 -11.90 -40.95 -9.86
CA ARG A 9 -11.76 -40.75 -8.41
C ARG A 9 -10.33 -40.84 -7.88
N ASP A 10 -9.30 -40.65 -8.72
CA ASP A 10 -7.93 -40.47 -8.19
C ASP A 10 -7.70 -38.99 -7.81
N CYS A 11 -8.47 -38.52 -6.83
CA CYS A 11 -8.18 -37.28 -6.10
C CYS A 11 -7.28 -37.62 -4.91
N ARG A 12 -6.21 -38.41 -5.10
CA ARG A 12 -5.11 -38.43 -4.13
C ARG A 12 -4.41 -37.08 -4.20
N ASN A 13 -4.92 -36.14 -3.43
CA ASN A 13 -4.21 -34.92 -3.08
C ASN A 13 -3.10 -35.30 -2.08
N GLU A 14 -2.11 -36.05 -2.53
CA GLU A 14 -0.88 -36.35 -1.78
C GLU A 14 0.20 -35.36 -2.19
N ASP A 15 -0.12 -34.08 -2.05
CA ASP A 15 0.84 -33.05 -1.73
C ASP A 15 0.17 -32.20 -0.64
N PRO A 16 0.67 -32.17 0.61
CA PRO A 16 0.50 -30.95 1.38
C PRO A 16 1.26 -29.90 0.59
N VAL A 17 0.56 -29.16 -0.27
CA VAL A 17 1.06 -27.88 -0.74
C VAL A 17 1.26 -27.05 0.52
N SER A 18 2.49 -27.13 1.04
CA SER A 18 3.04 -26.25 2.04
C SER A 18 3.29 -24.90 1.37
N GLY A 19 2.24 -24.35 0.78
CA GLY A 19 2.14 -22.98 0.33
C GLY A 19 1.09 -22.38 1.21
N GLN A 20 1.52 -21.65 2.24
CA GLN A 20 0.61 -20.74 2.92
C GLN A 20 0.11 -19.78 1.83
N GLU A 21 -1.12 -19.96 1.35
CA GLU A 21 -1.76 -18.96 0.50
C GLU A 21 -1.86 -17.69 1.34
N GLU A 22 -1.04 -16.70 1.01
CA GLU A 22 -1.01 -15.40 1.69
C GLU A 22 -2.28 -14.63 1.31
N LEU A 23 -3.36 -14.88 2.05
CA LEU A 23 -4.64 -14.21 1.90
C LEU A 23 -4.51 -12.74 2.32
N HIS A 24 -4.48 -11.83 1.35
CA HIS A 24 -4.53 -10.40 1.61
C HIS A 24 -5.99 -9.92 1.70
N VAL A 25 -6.46 -9.62 2.90
CA VAL A 25 -7.80 -9.06 3.12
C VAL A 25 -7.74 -7.54 2.99
N GLN A 26 -8.27 -7.00 1.89
CA GLN A 26 -8.37 -5.55 1.70
C GLN A 26 -9.73 -5.05 2.23
N VAL A 27 -9.69 -4.22 3.26
CA VAL A 27 -10.89 -3.57 3.81
C VAL A 27 -11.11 -2.23 3.11
N ILE A 28 -12.23 -2.09 2.42
CA ILE A 28 -12.64 -0.83 1.79
C ILE A 28 -13.54 -0.08 2.78
N LEU A 29 -13.03 1.01 3.35
CA LEU A 29 -13.81 1.88 4.22
C LEU A 29 -14.40 3.03 3.41
N SER A 30 -15.70 3.25 3.54
CA SER A 30 -16.37 4.40 2.94
C SER A 30 -16.27 5.61 3.88
N ILE A 31 -15.86 6.75 3.35
CA ILE A 31 -15.79 8.02 4.09
C ILE A 31 -16.90 8.96 3.60
N THR A 32 -17.51 9.72 4.51
CA THR A 32 -18.46 10.77 4.15
C THR A 32 -17.73 12.01 3.62
N GLU A 33 -18.39 12.82 2.81
CA GLU A 33 -17.79 14.05 2.25
C GLU A 33 -17.31 15.03 3.35
N SER A 34 -18.06 15.13 4.45
CA SER A 34 -17.69 15.99 5.58
C SER A 34 -16.42 15.50 6.29
N GLU A 35 -16.27 14.19 6.47
CA GLU A 35 -15.07 13.61 7.07
C GLU A 35 -13.86 13.72 6.14
N LEU A 36 -14.07 13.54 4.83
CA LEU A 36 -13.04 13.77 3.83
C LEU A 36 -12.53 15.23 3.86
N LYS A 37 -13.43 16.20 3.88
CA LYS A 37 -13.07 17.63 4.01
C LYS A 37 -12.28 17.91 5.29
N ARG A 38 -12.65 17.28 6.42
CA ARG A 38 -11.91 17.40 7.67
C ARG A 38 -10.50 16.83 7.53
N LEU A 39 -10.35 15.64 6.93
CA LEU A 39 -9.04 15.04 6.69
C LEU A 39 -8.17 15.94 5.83
N LEU A 40 -8.69 16.44 4.69
CA LEU A 40 -7.96 17.37 3.83
C LEU A 40 -7.51 18.61 4.59
N THR A 41 -8.42 19.23 5.37
CA THR A 41 -8.10 20.43 6.15
C THR A 41 -7.02 20.17 7.21
N GLU A 42 -7.06 19.03 7.89
CA GLU A 42 -6.05 18.69 8.89
C GLU A 42 -4.72 18.29 8.24
N THR A 43 -4.75 17.60 7.10
CA THR A 43 -3.57 17.31 6.27
C THR A 43 -2.92 18.60 5.76
N GLU A 44 -3.70 19.58 5.34
CA GLU A 44 -3.22 20.91 4.95
C GLU A 44 -2.55 21.64 6.11
N LYS A 45 -3.03 21.49 7.35
CA LYS A 45 -2.41 22.10 8.54
C LYS A 45 -1.17 21.36 9.00
N ASP A 46 -1.08 20.07 8.72
CA ASP A 46 0.04 19.25 9.17
C ASP A 46 1.34 19.65 8.49
N LYS A 47 2.33 20.04 9.30
CA LYS A 47 3.60 20.57 8.79
C LYS A 47 4.44 19.49 8.12
N THR A 48 4.28 18.23 8.51
CA THR A 48 5.00 17.11 7.90
C THR A 48 4.46 16.86 6.49
N CYS A 49 3.14 16.77 6.33
CA CYS A 49 2.47 16.66 5.05
C CYS A 49 2.83 17.81 4.10
N GLN A 50 2.80 19.06 4.58
CA GLN A 50 3.24 20.21 3.78
C GLN A 50 4.71 20.12 3.34
N THR A 51 5.58 19.64 4.24
CA THR A 51 7.02 19.49 3.94
C THR A 51 7.25 18.43 2.88
N LEU A 52 6.56 17.29 3.00
CA LEU A 52 6.60 16.21 2.02
C LEU A 52 6.03 16.64 0.67
N SER A 53 4.86 17.30 0.63
CA SER A 53 4.28 17.86 -0.60
C SER A 53 5.27 18.79 -1.30
N LYS A 54 5.98 19.65 -0.56
CA LYS A 54 7.03 20.52 -1.12
C LYS A 54 8.18 19.72 -1.74
N TYR A 55 8.66 18.67 -1.09
CA TYR A 55 9.74 17.82 -1.65
C TYR A 55 9.27 17.01 -2.86
N ILE A 56 8.02 16.53 -2.86
CA ILE A 56 7.44 15.85 -4.01
C ILE A 56 7.33 16.80 -5.20
N LYS A 57 6.83 18.03 -4.99
CA LYS A 57 6.64 19.04 -6.05
C LYS A 57 7.95 19.65 -6.57
N LYS A 58 8.91 19.95 -5.68
CA LYS A 58 10.13 20.70 -6.02
C LYS A 58 11.39 19.84 -6.13
N GLY A 59 11.27 18.55 -5.79
CA GLY A 59 12.40 17.65 -5.65
C GLY A 59 12.93 17.57 -4.22
N TRP A 60 13.54 16.43 -3.93
CA TRP A 60 14.20 16.15 -2.66
C TRP A 60 15.61 16.75 -2.63
N PRO A 61 16.14 17.10 -1.45
CA PRO A 61 17.55 17.45 -1.29
C PRO A 61 18.46 16.31 -1.78
N THR A 62 19.71 16.63 -2.16
CA THR A 62 20.67 15.63 -2.64
C THR A 62 21.12 14.68 -1.53
N GLU A 63 21.26 15.19 -0.31
CA GLU A 63 21.77 14.45 0.83
C GLU A 63 20.72 14.31 1.91
N ARG A 64 20.64 13.12 2.52
CA ARG A 64 19.73 12.83 3.62
C ARG A 64 19.89 13.80 4.81
N ALA A 65 21.11 14.26 5.07
CA ALA A 65 21.40 15.20 6.16
C ALA A 65 20.75 16.59 5.96
N GLN A 66 20.39 16.93 4.71
CA GLN A 66 19.77 18.20 4.35
C GLN A 66 18.23 18.13 4.38
N VAL A 67 17.67 16.95 4.61
CA VAL A 67 16.23 16.73 4.73
C VAL A 67 15.74 17.21 6.09
N ASP A 68 14.61 17.91 6.10
CA ASP A 68 13.96 18.33 7.35
C ASP A 68 13.68 17.10 8.22
N LYS A 69 13.91 17.22 9.54
CA LYS A 69 13.72 16.15 10.52
C LYS A 69 12.35 15.46 10.40
N ARG A 70 11.31 16.22 10.03
CA ARG A 70 9.94 15.70 9.84
C ARG A 70 9.81 14.74 8.66
N ALA A 71 10.65 14.88 7.65
CA ALA A 71 10.64 14.09 6.43
C ALA A 71 11.78 13.07 6.36
N ILE A 72 12.69 13.01 7.34
CA ILE A 72 13.84 12.07 7.34
C ILE A 72 13.37 10.62 7.28
N GLU A 73 12.26 10.29 7.95
CA GLU A 73 11.69 8.95 7.96
C GLU A 73 11.24 8.53 6.56
N TYR A 74 10.87 9.51 5.73
CA TYR A 74 10.33 9.35 4.37
C TYR A 74 11.39 9.24 3.28
N TRP A 75 12.66 9.50 3.62
CA TRP A 75 13.77 9.53 2.66
C TRP A 75 13.95 8.22 1.87
N ASN A 76 13.76 7.08 2.52
CA ASN A 76 14.02 5.76 1.92
C ASN A 76 12.96 5.36 0.88
N PHE A 77 11.81 6.03 0.89
CA PHE A 77 10.69 5.74 0.00
C PHE A 77 10.27 6.95 -0.82
N ARG A 78 11.12 7.98 -0.89
CA ARG A 78 10.87 9.22 -1.63
C ARG A 78 10.45 9.02 -3.09
N ASP A 79 11.00 8.00 -3.75
CA ASP A 79 10.71 7.68 -5.15
C ASP A 79 9.35 6.98 -5.33
N GLN A 80 8.76 6.49 -4.24
CA GLN A 80 7.44 5.86 -4.19
C GLN A 80 6.36 6.83 -3.69
N LEU A 81 6.74 8.03 -3.25
CA LEU A 81 5.82 9.05 -2.77
C LEU A 81 5.32 9.90 -3.94
N ALA A 82 4.00 10.04 -4.01
CA ALA A 82 3.31 10.95 -4.90
C ALA A 82 2.24 11.70 -4.11
N GLU A 83 1.89 12.89 -4.59
CA GLU A 83 0.75 13.62 -4.08
C GLU A 83 -0.50 13.13 -4.80
N TYR A 84 -1.56 12.88 -4.02
CA TYR A 84 -2.87 12.55 -4.54
C TYR A 84 -3.74 13.81 -4.49
N ASP A 85 -4.22 14.25 -5.65
CA ASP A 85 -5.13 15.39 -5.80
C ASP A 85 -4.54 16.78 -5.41
N GLY A 86 -3.29 17.02 -5.84
CA GLY A 86 -2.71 18.33 -6.21
C GLY A 86 -2.90 19.56 -5.32
#